data_AF-A0A537EGM9-F1
#
_entry.id   AF-A0A537EGM9-F1
#
_cell.length_a   1.000
_cell.length_b   1.000
_cell.length_c   1.000
_cell.angle_alpha   90.00
_cell.angle_beta   90.00
_cell.angle_gamma   90.00
#
_symmetry.space_group_name_H-M   'P 1'
#
loop_
_entity.id
_entity.type
_entity.pdbx_description
1 polymer ?
#
loop_
_entity_poly.entity_id
_entity_poly.type
_entity_poly.pdbx_seq_one_letter_code
_entity_poly.pdbx_strand_id
1 'polypeptide(L)'
;MTENQKPQPRLDLGLADPKSLATMVDASLKRGSSLSFALSDATVGVNLDNLGDWTITVGLSSRSDRFHQITSSLERLGFFQAAENEGTNYMLWTSILSGVGNDRIIAEQTLLLALKVLQSPGVPVYIM
;
A
#
# COMPACT_ATOMS: atom_id res chain seq x y z
N MET A 1 5.45 -35.33 -3.58
CA MET A 1 5.68 -34.34 -2.51
C MET A 1 4.99 -33.06 -2.97
N THR A 2 3.80 -32.77 -2.45
CA THR A 2 2.99 -31.64 -2.89
C THR A 2 2.99 -30.64 -1.74
N GLU A 3 3.76 -29.57 -1.91
CA GLU A 3 3.85 -28.49 -0.93
C GLU A 3 2.52 -27.74 -0.95
N ASN A 4 1.79 -27.83 0.16
CA ASN A 4 0.52 -27.13 0.36
C ASN A 4 0.78 -25.63 0.32
N GLN A 5 0.32 -24.98 -0.75
CA GLN A 5 0.25 -23.52 -0.85
C GLN A 5 -0.59 -23.00 0.32
N LYS A 6 0.10 -22.33 1.25
CA LYS A 6 -0.53 -21.59 2.35
C LYS A 6 -1.51 -20.59 1.73
N PRO A 7 -2.81 -20.62 2.10
CA PRO A 7 -3.75 -19.63 1.61
C PRO A 7 -3.29 -18.25 2.04
N GLN A 8 -3.02 -17.36 1.07
CA GLN A 8 -2.89 -15.94 1.37
C GLN A 8 -4.23 -15.48 1.95
N PRO A 9 -4.27 -14.84 3.12
CA PRO A 9 -5.51 -14.36 3.68
C PRO A 9 -6.09 -13.33 2.71
N ARG A 10 -7.22 -13.65 2.08
CA ARG A 10 -8.10 -12.64 1.50
C ARG A 10 -8.60 -11.83 2.68
N LEU A 11 -7.91 -10.75 2.98
CA LEU A 11 -8.36 -9.77 3.96
C LEU A 11 -9.57 -9.08 3.33
N ASP A 12 -10.75 -9.47 3.80
CA ASP A 12 -11.97 -8.69 3.66
C ASP A 12 -11.71 -7.35 4.37
N LEU A 13 -11.24 -6.36 3.61
CA LEU A 13 -10.81 -5.04 4.08
C LEU A 13 -12.00 -4.17 4.53
N GLY A 14 -13.07 -4.77 5.05
CA GLY A 14 -14.21 -4.10 5.69
C GLY A 14 -13.85 -3.35 6.98
N LEU A 15 -12.57 -3.10 7.26
CA LEU A 15 -12.02 -2.55 8.50
C LEU A 15 -10.90 -1.54 8.18
N ALA A 16 -11.23 -0.43 7.51
CA ALA A 16 -10.36 0.74 7.40
C ALA A 16 -10.31 1.55 8.72
N ASP A 17 -10.29 0.87 9.86
CA ASP A 17 -10.11 1.47 11.18
C ASP A 17 -8.61 1.57 11.49
N PRO A 18 -8.09 2.76 11.84
CA PRO A 18 -6.67 2.98 12.14
C PRO A 18 -6.11 1.99 13.18
N LYS A 19 -6.93 1.62 14.17
CA LYS A 19 -6.55 0.68 15.24
C LYS A 19 -6.36 -0.75 14.74
N SER A 20 -7.22 -1.21 13.83
CA SER A 20 -7.12 -2.55 13.24
C SER A 20 -5.88 -2.67 12.36
N LEU A 21 -5.59 -1.62 11.58
CA LEU A 21 -4.37 -1.56 10.77
C LEU A 21 -3.12 -1.56 11.63
N ALA A 22 -3.05 -0.70 12.67
CA ALA A 22 -1.93 -0.65 13.58
C ALA A 22 -1.70 -2.01 14.28
N THR A 23 -2.77 -2.69 14.70
CA THR A 23 -2.71 -4.01 15.35
C THR A 23 -2.19 -5.09 14.39
N MET A 24 -2.66 -5.08 13.14
CA MET A 24 -2.21 -6.01 12.10
C MET A 24 -0.74 -5.79 11.74
N VAL A 25 -0.34 -4.52 11.60
CA VAL A 25 1.04 -4.13 11.32
C VAL A 25 1.95 -4.54 12.49
N ASP A 26 1.55 -4.30 13.73
CA ASP A 26 2.32 -4.69 14.91
C ASP A 26 2.47 -6.22 15.03
N ALA A 27 1.41 -6.98 14.71
CA ALA A 27 1.43 -8.44 14.76
C ALA A 27 2.27 -9.08 13.64
N SER A 28 2.32 -8.44 12.47
CA SER A 28 2.86 -9.06 11.24
C SER A 28 4.20 -8.48 10.79
N LEU A 29 4.47 -7.22 11.12
CA LEU A 29 5.64 -6.48 10.65
C LEU A 29 6.67 -6.34 11.78
N LYS A 30 7.73 -7.12 11.67
CA LYS A 30 8.93 -7.02 12.52
C LYS A 30 10.05 -6.39 11.70
N ARG A 31 11.11 -5.94 12.37
CA ARG A 31 12.32 -5.48 11.66
C ARG A 31 12.86 -6.58 10.76
N GLY A 32 13.20 -6.19 9.53
CA GLY A 32 13.65 -7.10 8.47
C GLY A 32 12.53 -7.91 7.83
N SER A 33 11.25 -7.57 8.05
CA SER A 33 10.12 -8.30 7.47
C SER A 33 9.26 -7.42 6.58
N SER A 34 8.45 -8.08 5.76
CA SER A 34 7.50 -7.44 4.86
C SER A 34 6.11 -8.04 4.97
N LEU A 35 5.12 -7.27 4.55
CA LEU A 35 3.71 -7.60 4.50
C LEU A 35 3.15 -7.16 3.15
N SER A 36 2.28 -7.96 2.54
CA SER A 36 1.69 -7.63 1.25
C SER A 36 0.20 -7.88 1.23
N PHE A 37 -0.53 -6.97 0.59
CA PHE A 37 -1.98 -7.01 0.41
C PHE A 37 -2.30 -6.99 -1.09
N ALA A 38 -3.27 -7.79 -1.50
CA ALA A 38 -3.85 -7.72 -2.84
C ALA A 38 -5.24 -7.10 -2.75
N LEU A 39 -5.49 -6.08 -3.55
CA LEU A 39 -6.79 -5.48 -3.84
C LEU A 39 -7.16 -5.77 -5.30
N SER A 40 -8.41 -5.50 -5.69
CA SER A 40 -8.91 -5.83 -7.04
C SER A 40 -8.03 -5.28 -8.17
N ASP A 41 -7.55 -4.05 -8.02
CA ASP A 41 -6.79 -3.34 -9.07
C ASP A 41 -5.36 -2.98 -8.65
N ALA A 42 -4.94 -3.42 -7.45
CA ALA A 42 -3.70 -2.96 -6.84
C ALA A 42 -3.08 -4.00 -5.91
N THR A 43 -1.77 -3.92 -5.75
CA THR A 43 -1.03 -4.63 -4.70
C THR A 43 -0.36 -3.60 -3.80
N VAL A 44 -0.34 -3.84 -2.49
CA VAL A 44 0.33 -2.97 -1.52
C VAL A 44 1.33 -3.79 -0.73
N GLY A 45 2.60 -3.47 -0.84
CA GLY A 45 3.67 -4.00 -0.01
C GLY A 45 4.07 -3.02 1.07
N VAL A 46 4.40 -3.52 2.25
CA VAL A 46 4.97 -2.77 3.36
C VAL A 46 6.20 -3.52 3.82
N ASN A 47 7.34 -2.86 3.87
CA ASN A 47 8.61 -3.41 4.32
C ASN A 47 9.14 -2.56 5.47
N LEU A 48 9.55 -3.22 6.54
CA LEU A 48 10.30 -2.60 7.63
C LEU A 48 11.70 -3.21 7.60
N ASP A 49 12.69 -2.41 7.25
CA ASP A 49 14.05 -2.91 7.18
C ASP A 49 14.67 -3.13 8.57
N ASN A 50 15.94 -3.56 8.61
CA ASN A 50 16.65 -3.80 9.87
C ASN A 50 17.05 -2.52 10.60
N LEU A 51 17.14 -1.39 9.90
CA LEU A 51 17.47 -0.07 10.45
C LEU A 51 16.25 0.60 11.08
N GLY A 52 15.05 0.13 10.75
CA GLY A 52 13.78 0.67 11.22
C GLY A 52 13.09 1.56 10.19
N ASP A 53 13.59 1.57 8.95
CA ASP A 53 13.04 2.32 7.85
C ASP A 53 11.88 1.60 7.20
N TRP A 54 10.82 2.36 6.97
CA TRP A 54 9.59 1.89 6.36
C TRP A 54 9.62 2.17 4.87
N THR A 55 9.16 1.21 4.09
CA THR A 55 8.91 1.35 2.66
C THR A 55 7.52 0.82 2.37
N ILE A 56 6.70 1.62 1.70
CA ILE A 56 5.38 1.24 1.23
C ILE A 56 5.43 1.25 -0.29
N THR A 57 5.10 0.12 -0.91
CA THR A 57 5.04 -0.05 -2.36
C THR A 57 3.60 -0.26 -2.77
N VAL A 58 3.13 0.46 -3.78
CA VAL A 58 1.81 0.27 -4.38
C VAL A 58 1.99 -0.07 -5.85
N GLY A 59 1.63 -1.30 -6.25
CA GLY A 59 1.57 -1.71 -7.65
C GLY A 59 0.16 -1.50 -8.19
N LEU A 60 -0.01 -0.63 -9.18
CA LEU A 60 -1.29 -0.29 -9.80
C LEU A 60 -1.34 -0.81 -11.23
N SER A 61 -2.45 -1.46 -11.59
CA SER A 61 -2.66 -1.80 -13.00
C SER A 61 -2.90 -0.53 -13.83
N SER A 62 -2.09 -0.32 -14.87
CA SER A 62 -2.28 0.75 -15.87
C SER A 62 -3.61 0.63 -16.63
N ARG A 63 -4.23 -0.56 -16.60
CA ARG A 63 -5.54 -0.82 -17.21
C ARG A 63 -6.71 -0.48 -16.30
N SER A 64 -6.47 -0.09 -15.05
CA SER A 64 -7.53 0.34 -14.16
C SER A 64 -8.11 1.67 -14.65
N ASP A 65 -9.44 1.77 -14.75
CA ASP A 65 -10.12 3.02 -15.09
C ASP A 65 -9.83 4.15 -14.08
N ARG A 66 -9.37 3.77 -12.88
CA ARG A 66 -9.02 4.68 -11.79
C ARG A 66 -7.53 5.01 -11.71
N PHE A 67 -6.72 4.49 -12.65
CA PHE A 67 -5.26 4.59 -12.63
C PHE A 67 -4.77 6.03 -12.35
N HIS A 68 -5.15 6.99 -13.20
CA HIS A 68 -4.73 8.39 -13.05
C HIS A 68 -5.20 9.04 -11.74
N GLN A 69 -6.41 8.74 -11.30
CA GLN A 69 -6.97 9.29 -10.05
C GLN A 69 -6.19 8.77 -8.83
N ILE A 70 -5.91 7.47 -8.81
CA ILE A 70 -5.16 6.82 -7.72
C ILE A 70 -3.72 7.34 -7.71
N THR A 71 -3.04 7.36 -8.86
CA THR A 71 -1.66 7.85 -8.97
C THR A 71 -1.53 9.28 -8.45
N SER A 72 -2.39 10.21 -8.91
CA SER A 72 -2.35 11.61 -8.42
C SER A 72 -2.61 11.72 -6.92
N SER A 73 -3.46 10.86 -6.36
CA SER A 73 -3.76 10.86 -4.93
C SER A 73 -2.57 10.32 -4.11
N LEU A 74 -1.88 9.29 -4.61
CA LEU A 74 -0.68 8.75 -3.98
C LEU A 74 0.51 9.72 -4.07
N GLU A 75 0.67 10.44 -5.18
CA GLU A 75 1.70 11.50 -5.30
C GLU A 75 1.53 12.59 -4.23
N ARG A 76 0.28 12.99 -3.95
CA ARG A 76 -0.01 13.95 -2.87
C ARG A 76 0.29 13.42 -1.47
N LEU A 77 0.33 12.11 -1.29
CA LEU A 77 0.77 11.44 -0.06
C LEU A 77 2.30 11.26 0.00
N GLY A 78 3.02 11.74 -1.02
CA GLY A 78 4.49 11.65 -1.10
C GLY A 78 5.00 10.37 -1.73
N PHE A 79 4.14 9.57 -2.38
CA PHE A 79 4.61 8.46 -3.20
C PHE A 79 5.21 8.99 -4.51
N PHE A 80 6.22 8.30 -5.02
CA PHE A 80 6.80 8.56 -6.33
C PHE A 80 6.83 7.29 -7.16
N GLN A 81 6.74 7.43 -8.48
CA GLN A 81 6.86 6.29 -9.38
C GLN A 81 8.29 5.75 -9.34
N ALA A 82 8.43 4.47 -8.99
CA ALA A 82 9.72 3.79 -8.88
C ALA A 82 10.02 2.93 -10.11
N ALA A 83 8.99 2.28 -10.67
CA ALA A 83 9.14 1.41 -11.84
C ALA A 83 7.80 1.21 -12.55
N GLU A 84 7.87 0.82 -13.82
CA GLU A 84 6.75 0.25 -14.57
C GLU A 84 7.17 -1.12 -15.09
N ASN A 85 6.35 -2.16 -14.88
CA ASN A 85 6.60 -3.49 -15.41
C ASN A 85 5.29 -4.17 -15.81
N GLU A 86 5.26 -4.73 -17.03
CA GLU A 86 4.12 -5.50 -17.57
C GLU A 86 2.75 -4.82 -17.41
N GLY A 87 2.71 -3.49 -17.57
CA GLY A 87 1.47 -2.71 -17.41
C GLY A 87 1.05 -2.53 -15.95
N THR A 88 1.94 -2.79 -14.99
CA THR A 88 1.79 -2.42 -13.58
C THR A 88 2.77 -1.29 -13.26
N ASN A 89 2.24 -0.20 -12.70
CA ASN A 89 3.00 0.95 -12.25
C ASN A 89 3.23 0.84 -10.74
N TYR A 90 4.49 0.80 -10.35
CA TYR A 90 4.92 0.70 -8.96
C TYR A 90 5.26 2.08 -8.42
N MET A 91 4.51 2.49 -7.40
CA MET A 91 4.74 3.70 -6.63
C MET A 91 5.35 3.34 -5.28
N LEU A 92 6.24 4.18 -4.79
CA LEU A 92 6.99 3.95 -3.56
C LEU A 92 6.93 5.16 -2.64
N TRP A 93 6.76 4.91 -1.35
CA TRP A 93 6.95 5.85 -0.27
C TRP A 93 7.95 5.27 0.72
N THR A 94 8.83 6.09 1.28
CA THR A 94 9.80 5.63 2.29
C THR A 94 10.04 6.67 3.37
N SER A 95 10.23 6.20 4.61
CA SER A 95 10.59 7.05 5.75
C SER A 95 11.99 7.63 5.65
N ILE A 96 12.91 6.98 4.91
CA ILE A 96 14.28 7.47 4.73
C ILE A 96 14.29 8.90 4.14
N LEU A 97 13.30 9.19 3.29
CA LEU A 97 13.17 10.49 2.65
C LEU A 97 12.39 11.51 3.48
N SER A 98 11.70 11.09 4.56
CA SER A 98 10.86 11.99 5.36
C SER A 98 11.65 12.72 6.46
N GLY A 99 12.73 12.13 6.99
CA GLY A 99 13.65 12.79 7.92
C GLY A 99 13.06 13.22 9.26
N VAL A 100 11.88 12.71 9.64
CA VAL A 100 11.15 13.13 10.86
C VAL A 100 11.11 11.98 11.86
N GLY A 101 11.53 12.22 13.11
CA GLY A 101 11.80 11.20 14.14
C GLY A 101 10.63 10.36 14.68
N ASN A 102 9.56 10.13 13.90
CA ASN A 102 8.53 9.15 14.24
C ASN A 102 8.02 8.39 13.00
N ASP A 103 8.94 7.71 12.33
CA ASP A 103 8.73 7.00 11.07
C ASP A 103 7.59 5.99 11.12
N ARG A 104 7.38 5.35 12.28
CA ARG A 104 6.29 4.39 12.47
C ARG A 104 4.92 5.05 12.34
N ILE A 105 4.65 6.12 13.10
CA ILE A 105 3.34 6.77 13.07
C ILE A 105 3.06 7.33 11.68
N ILE A 106 4.07 7.92 11.05
CA ILE A 106 3.95 8.48 9.70
C ILE A 106 3.68 7.36 8.69
N ALA A 107 4.39 6.24 8.78
CA ALA A 107 4.20 5.09 7.89
C ALA A 107 2.82 4.46 8.06
N GLU A 108 2.36 4.23 9.30
CA GLU A 108 1.02 3.69 9.56
C GLU A 108 -0.09 4.60 9.03
N GLN A 109 0.03 5.92 9.24
CA GLN A 109 -0.91 6.90 8.70
C GLN A 109 -0.89 6.95 7.18
N THR A 110 0.30 6.94 6.58
CA THR A 110 0.48 6.95 5.13
C THR A 110 -0.11 5.69 4.49
N LEU A 111 0.12 4.52 5.10
CA LEU A 111 -0.46 3.25 4.67
C LEU A 111 -2.00 3.29 4.74
N LEU A 112 -2.56 3.79 5.84
CA LEU A 112 -4.02 3.91 5.98
C LEU A 112 -4.61 4.83 4.90
N LEU A 113 -3.98 5.97 4.63
CA LEU A 113 -4.45 6.90 3.59
C LEU A 113 -4.33 6.28 2.20
N ALA A 114 -3.22 5.59 1.89
CA ALA A 114 -3.04 4.88 0.63
C ALA A 114 -4.13 3.81 0.44
N LEU A 115 -4.41 3.00 1.47
CA LEU A 115 -5.49 2.01 1.42
C LEU A 115 -6.87 2.64 1.18
N LYS A 116 -7.17 3.77 1.83
CA LYS A 116 -8.41 4.51 1.59
C LYS A 116 -8.53 5.01 0.15
N VAL A 117 -7.45 5.52 -0.43
CA VAL A 117 -7.41 5.93 -1.84
C VAL A 117 -7.72 4.74 -2.75
N LEU A 118 -7.09 3.59 -2.49
CA LEU A 118 -7.27 2.39 -3.30
C LEU A 118 -8.70 1.82 -3.20
N GLN A 119 -9.31 1.91 -2.02
CA GLN A 119 -10.66 1.40 -1.75
C GLN A 119 -11.79 2.37 -2.09
N SER A 120 -11.50 3.67 -2.23
CA SER A 120 -12.51 4.67 -2.53
C SER A 120 -13.21 4.31 -3.85
N PRO A 121 -14.54 4.14 -3.89
CA PRO A 121 -15.21 3.89 -5.16
C PRO A 121 -14.92 5.06 -6.11
N GLY A 122 -14.45 4.73 -7.33
CA GLY A 122 -14.25 5.74 -8.36
C GLY A 122 -15.58 6.45 -8.59
N VAL A 123 -15.59 7.78 -8.51
CA VAL A 123 -16.78 8.55 -8.89
C VAL A 123 -16.94 8.32 -10.38
N PRO A 124 -18.04 7.71 -10.86
CA PRO A 124 -18.26 7.62 -12.29
C PRO A 124 -18.37 9.05 -12.80
N VAL A 125 -17.41 9.46 -13.63
CA VAL A 125 -17.52 10.71 -14.38
C VAL A 125 -18.60 10.47 -15.43
N TYR A 126 -19.84 10.83 -15.09
CA TYR A 126 -20.90 10.96 -16.07
C TYR A 126 -20.56 12.16 -16.94
N ILE A 127 -20.00 11.91 -18.12
CA ILE A 127 -19.88 12.92 -19.17
C ILE A 127 -21.27 12.99 -19.81
N MET A 128 -21.95 14.13 -19.65
CA MET A 128 -23.23 14.44 -20.28
C MET A 128 -23.00 15.13 -21.62
#